data_AF-M2S4K7-F1
#
_entry.id   AF-M2S4K7-F1
#
_cell.length_a   1.000
_cell.length_b   1.000
_cell.length_c   1.000
_cell.angle_alpha   90.00
_cell.angle_beta   90.00
_cell.angle_gamma   90.00
#
_symmetry.space_group_name_H-M   'P 1'
#
loop_
_entity.id
_entity.type
_entity.pdbx_description
1 polymer ?
#
loop_
_entity_poly.entity_id
_entity_poly.type
_entity_poly.pdbx_seq_one_letter_code
_entity_poly.pdbx_strand_id
1 'polypeptide(L)'
;GNKFGGYVNSKIDEVDEWIYDSKSFVFSLESNGRIKGMIKFDIKKPQHAFVLCYQSNKDCLFGFGQRQVDICVCKENDKTKSSCKQNAFEYKGISNALCGKEFPYHFTPKRIIVIEMK
;
A
#
# COMPACT_ATOMS: atom_id res chain seq x y z
N GLY A 1 -9.71 6.65 -12.91
CA GLY A 1 -8.33 6.15 -12.76
C GLY A 1 -8.23 5.53 -11.39
N ASN A 2 -7.50 4.43 -11.20
CA ASN A 2 -7.51 3.75 -9.89
C ASN A 2 -7.01 4.69 -8.77
N LYS A 3 -7.78 4.80 -7.68
CA LYS A 3 -7.45 5.55 -6.46
C LYS A 3 -7.52 4.59 -5.29
N PHE A 4 -6.39 4.36 -4.63
CA PHE A 4 -6.23 3.41 -3.55
C PHE A 4 -5.10 3.89 -2.63
N GLY A 5 -5.01 3.32 -1.44
CA GLY A 5 -3.99 3.70 -0.47
C GLY A 5 -4.07 2.86 0.79
N GLY A 6 -3.36 3.31 1.81
CA GLY A 6 -3.39 2.72 3.14
C GLY A 6 -3.47 3.77 4.22
N TYR A 7 -3.88 3.32 5.40
CA TYR A 7 -3.97 4.08 6.62
C TYR A 7 -3.08 3.43 7.69
N VAL A 8 -2.39 4.28 8.43
CA VAL A 8 -1.61 3.92 9.61
C VAL A 8 -2.09 4.82 10.73
N ASN A 9 -2.55 4.22 11.82
CA ASN A 9 -2.92 4.86 13.07
C ASN A 9 -1.69 5.14 13.93
N SER A 10 -0.72 4.23 13.92
CA SER A 10 0.54 4.41 14.63
C SER A 10 1.34 5.59 14.08
N LYS A 11 2.12 6.24 14.93
CA LYS A 11 3.08 7.26 14.51
C LYS A 11 4.14 6.62 13.59
N ILE A 12 4.54 7.36 12.55
CA ILE A 12 5.64 6.98 11.66
C ILE A 12 6.89 7.72 12.12
N ASP A 13 7.69 7.08 12.98
CA ASP A 13 8.94 7.63 13.50
C ASP A 13 10.17 6.75 13.31
N GLU A 14 10.00 5.58 12.70
CA GLU A 14 11.09 4.66 12.35
C GLU A 14 11.28 4.57 10.83
N VAL A 15 12.53 4.35 10.40
CA VAL A 15 12.92 4.17 9.00
C VAL A 15 13.56 2.79 8.84
N ASP A 16 13.18 2.09 7.77
CA ASP A 16 13.58 0.72 7.42
C ASP A 16 13.14 -0.36 8.42
N GLU A 17 12.27 0.01 9.35
CA GLU A 17 11.64 -0.90 10.30
C GLU A 17 10.14 -1.00 10.01
N TRP A 18 9.60 -2.18 10.26
CA TRP A 18 8.16 -2.40 10.15
C TRP A 18 7.45 -1.80 11.36
N ILE A 19 6.53 -0.89 11.09
CA ILE A 19 5.64 -0.34 12.09
C ILE A 19 4.55 -1.38 12.37
N TYR A 20 4.40 -1.71 13.66
CA TYR A 20 3.26 -2.46 14.14
C TYR A 20 2.03 -1.55 14.22
N ASP A 21 0.93 -1.97 13.62
CA ASP A 21 -0.36 -1.30 13.75
C ASP A 21 -1.53 -2.23 13.48
N SER A 22 -2.30 -2.55 14.53
CA SER A 22 -3.50 -3.39 14.45
C SER A 22 -4.75 -2.66 13.94
N LYS A 23 -4.69 -1.33 13.81
CA LYS A 23 -5.76 -0.50 13.24
C LYS A 23 -5.47 -0.11 11.79
N SER A 24 -4.34 -0.54 11.22
CA SER A 24 -4.01 -0.29 9.83
C SER A 24 -5.00 -0.96 8.89
N PHE A 25 -5.28 -0.30 7.77
CA PHE A 25 -6.08 -0.86 6.69
C PHE A 25 -5.61 -0.30 5.35
N VAL A 26 -5.84 -1.06 4.28
CA VAL A 26 -5.74 -0.55 2.90
C VAL A 26 -7.12 -0.37 2.31
N PHE A 27 -7.24 0.49 1.31
CA PHE A 27 -8.54 0.85 0.75
C PHE A 27 -8.47 1.07 -0.77
N SER A 28 -9.62 0.90 -1.41
CA SER A 28 -9.86 1.25 -2.81
C SER A 28 -11.02 2.24 -2.87
N LEU A 29 -10.77 3.46 -3.36
CA LEU A 29 -11.78 4.52 -3.50
C LEU A 29 -12.40 4.54 -4.90
N GLU A 30 -11.58 4.29 -5.93
CA GLU A 30 -12.00 4.22 -7.32
C GLU A 30 -11.21 3.11 -8.01
N SER A 31 -11.91 2.19 -8.65
CA SER A 31 -11.33 0.94 -9.20
C SER A 31 -11.57 0.78 -10.70
N ASN A 32 -11.82 1.89 -11.42
CA ASN A 32 -12.26 1.87 -12.82
C ASN A 32 -13.43 0.89 -13.08
N GLY A 33 -14.39 0.82 -12.15
CA GLY A 33 -15.58 -0.02 -12.26
C GLY A 33 -15.42 -1.48 -11.79
N ARG A 34 -14.22 -1.93 -11.39
CA ARG A 34 -14.00 -3.32 -10.94
C ARG A 34 -14.70 -3.64 -9.62
N ILE A 35 -14.74 -2.67 -8.71
CA ILE A 35 -15.35 -2.76 -7.39
C ILE A 35 -16.42 -1.67 -7.29
N LYS A 36 -17.64 -2.05 -6.88
CA LYS A 36 -18.73 -1.10 -6.66
C LYS A 36 -18.50 -0.34 -5.36
N GLY A 37 -18.39 0.98 -5.46
CA GLY A 37 -18.21 1.87 -4.30
C GLY A 37 -16.79 1.81 -3.71
N MET A 38 -16.66 2.39 -2.52
CA MET A 38 -15.42 2.39 -1.75
C MET A 38 -15.36 1.14 -0.86
N ILE A 39 -14.18 0.58 -0.68
CA ILE A 39 -13.97 -0.59 0.16
C ILE A 39 -12.71 -0.45 1.02
N LYS A 40 -12.81 -0.97 2.25
CA LYS A 40 -11.75 -1.06 3.24
C LYS A 40 -11.36 -2.53 3.45
N PHE A 41 -10.06 -2.78 3.57
CA PHE A 41 -9.45 -4.08 3.84
C PHE A 41 -8.61 -3.98 5.12
N ASP A 42 -9.09 -4.62 6.18
CA ASP A 42 -8.45 -4.57 7.49
C ASP A 42 -7.18 -5.46 7.50
N ILE A 43 -6.20 -5.06 8.32
CA ILE A 43 -4.94 -5.80 8.45
C ILE A 43 -5.14 -7.13 9.17
N LYS A 44 -4.45 -8.19 8.71
CA LYS A 44 -4.36 -9.48 9.41
C LYS A 44 -2.96 -9.80 9.94
N LYS A 45 -1.93 -9.09 9.47
CA LYS A 45 -0.53 -9.21 9.93
C LYS A 45 -0.02 -7.87 10.47
N PRO A 46 -0.44 -7.46 11.68
CA PRO A 46 -0.23 -6.10 12.19
C PRO A 46 1.23 -5.72 12.37
N GLN A 47 2.13 -6.69 12.56
CA GLN A 47 3.57 -6.47 12.68
C GLN A 47 4.26 -6.02 11.39
N HIS A 48 3.50 -5.93 10.29
CA HIS A 48 3.99 -5.50 8.98
C HIS A 48 3.06 -4.45 8.36
N ALA A 49 2.46 -3.59 9.18
CA ALA A 49 1.45 -2.64 8.70
C ALA A 49 2.02 -1.65 7.69
N PHE A 50 3.17 -1.07 8.02
CA PHE A 50 3.80 -0.05 7.20
C PHE A 50 5.32 -0.07 7.35
N VAL A 51 6.03 0.33 6.29
CA VAL A 51 7.47 0.60 6.33
C VAL A 51 7.77 1.85 5.49
N LEU A 52 8.61 2.73 6.04
CA LEU A 52 9.25 3.81 5.30
C LEU A 52 10.69 3.40 5.01
N CYS A 53 11.08 3.26 3.75
CA CYS A 53 12.42 2.76 3.41
C CYS A 53 13.49 3.87 3.48
N TYR A 54 14.74 3.49 3.72
CA TYR A 54 15.87 4.42 3.73
C TYR A 54 15.93 5.31 2.49
N GLN A 55 16.37 6.55 2.67
CA GLN A 55 16.63 7.47 1.54
C GLN A 55 17.70 6.94 0.57
N SER A 56 18.69 6.18 1.05
CA SER A 56 19.75 5.57 0.24
C SER A 56 19.32 4.31 -0.50
N ASN A 57 18.23 3.63 -0.08
CA ASN A 57 17.69 2.48 -0.79
C ASN A 57 17.16 2.94 -2.15
N LYS A 58 17.58 2.34 -3.26
CA LYS A 58 17.24 2.90 -4.58
C LYS A 58 15.79 2.67 -4.97
N ASP A 59 15.15 1.64 -4.41
CA ASP A 59 13.99 1.06 -5.07
C ASP A 59 12.66 1.49 -4.42
N CYS A 60 12.48 1.21 -3.12
CA CYS A 60 11.22 1.46 -2.42
C CYS A 60 11.23 2.80 -1.67
N LEU A 61 10.12 3.54 -1.74
CA LEU A 61 9.86 4.72 -0.94
C LEU A 61 9.13 4.33 0.35
N PHE A 62 7.97 3.68 0.22
CA PHE A 62 7.21 3.14 1.34
C PHE A 62 6.41 1.91 0.93
N GLY A 63 6.00 1.11 1.91
CA GLY A 63 5.19 -0.07 1.70
C GLY A 63 4.12 -0.30 2.78
N PHE A 64 3.02 -0.94 2.38
CA PHE A 64 2.02 -1.51 3.29
C PHE A 64 2.04 -3.04 3.16
N GLY A 65 2.10 -3.77 4.28
CA GLY A 65 2.10 -5.24 4.30
C GLY A 65 3.47 -5.86 4.01
N GLN A 66 3.72 -7.09 4.45
CA GLN A 66 5.03 -7.77 4.35
C GLN A 66 5.28 -8.50 3.01
N ARG A 67 6.58 -8.59 2.61
CA ARG A 67 7.13 -9.51 1.58
C ARG A 67 6.37 -9.48 0.25
N GLN A 68 6.90 -8.73 -0.74
CA GLN A 68 6.14 -8.35 -1.93
C GLN A 68 4.83 -7.70 -1.47
N VAL A 69 5.00 -6.50 -0.95
CA VAL A 69 4.04 -5.74 -0.14
C VAL A 69 2.70 -5.51 -0.87
N ASP A 70 1.61 -5.39 -0.11
CA ASP A 70 0.26 -5.12 -0.61
C ASP A 70 0.19 -3.84 -1.43
N ILE A 71 0.92 -2.81 -0.98
CA ILE A 71 1.21 -1.61 -1.76
C ILE A 71 2.70 -1.34 -1.65
N CYS A 72 3.42 -1.40 -2.77
CA CYS A 72 4.80 -0.95 -2.90
C CYS A 72 4.80 0.33 -3.72
N VAL A 73 5.27 1.43 -3.14
CA VAL A 73 5.52 2.64 -3.92
C VAL A 73 7.02 2.83 -4.03
N CYS A 74 7.50 2.85 -5.26
CA CYS A 74 8.91 3.07 -5.57
C CYS A 74 9.26 4.55 -5.65
N LYS A 75 10.54 4.86 -5.50
CA LYS A 75 11.07 6.23 -5.64
C LYS A 75 10.97 6.71 -7.07
N GLU A 76 11.10 8.02 -7.30
CA GLU A 76 10.89 8.65 -8.62
C GLU A 76 11.69 7.98 -9.75
N ASN A 77 12.96 7.65 -9.50
CA ASN A 77 13.83 6.98 -10.48
C ASN A 77 13.34 5.59 -10.88
N ASP A 78 12.57 4.93 -10.00
CA ASP A 78 12.05 3.57 -10.15
C ASP A 78 10.52 3.52 -10.10
N LYS A 79 9.83 4.65 -10.28
CA LYS A 79 8.39 4.77 -10.02
C LYS A 79 7.53 3.81 -10.83
N THR A 80 8.02 3.39 -11.99
CA THR A 80 7.39 2.41 -12.89
C THR A 80 7.45 0.97 -12.37
N LYS A 81 8.16 0.72 -11.27
CA LYS A 81 8.28 -0.58 -10.59
C LYS A 81 7.36 -0.71 -9.36
N SER A 82 6.59 0.32 -9.02
CA SER A 82 5.59 0.26 -7.95
C SER A 82 4.61 -0.89 -8.23
N SER A 83 4.18 -1.64 -7.21
CA SER A 83 3.36 -2.84 -7.41
C SER A 83 2.40 -3.08 -6.25
N CYS A 84 1.38 -3.90 -6.49
CA CYS A 84 0.52 -4.42 -5.44
C CYS A 84 0.63 -5.93 -5.40
N LYS A 85 0.52 -6.52 -4.21
CA LYS A 85 0.33 -7.97 -4.06
C LYS A 85 -0.41 -8.27 -2.77
N GLN A 86 -1.63 -8.72 -2.91
CA GLN A 86 -2.54 -8.94 -1.79
C GLN A 86 -2.01 -10.06 -0.88
N ASN A 87 -1.62 -9.72 0.36
CA ASN A 87 -0.99 -10.65 1.29
C ASN A 87 -1.32 -10.35 2.75
N ALA A 88 -1.04 -9.15 3.27
CA ALA A 88 -1.10 -8.83 4.70
C ALA A 88 -2.45 -8.29 5.18
N PHE A 89 -3.37 -8.00 4.26
CA PHE A 89 -4.72 -7.51 4.54
C PHE A 89 -5.79 -8.52 4.11
N GLU A 90 -7.01 -8.37 4.63
CA GLU A 90 -8.15 -9.24 4.36
C GLU A 90 -8.99 -8.72 3.18
N TYR A 91 -8.84 -9.36 2.01
CA TYR A 91 -9.47 -8.95 0.75
C TYR A 91 -10.81 -9.61 0.44
N LYS A 92 -11.30 -10.51 1.31
CA LYS A 92 -12.61 -11.17 1.21
C LYS A 92 -12.84 -11.87 -0.15
N GLY A 93 -11.78 -12.47 -0.69
CA GLY A 93 -11.78 -13.14 -1.98
C GLY A 93 -11.71 -12.23 -3.22
N ILE A 94 -11.64 -10.90 -3.04
CA ILE A 94 -11.51 -9.95 -4.17
C ILE A 94 -10.06 -9.99 -4.69
N SER A 95 -9.89 -10.27 -5.97
CA SER A 95 -8.59 -10.20 -6.65
C SER A 95 -8.34 -8.80 -7.21
N ASN A 96 -7.06 -8.40 -7.30
CA ASN A 96 -6.65 -7.14 -7.95
C ASN A 96 -7.35 -5.89 -7.39
N ALA A 97 -7.66 -5.87 -6.09
CA ALA A 97 -8.58 -4.90 -5.50
C ALA A 97 -8.04 -3.47 -5.46
N LEU A 98 -6.71 -3.33 -5.45
CA LEU A 98 -6.00 -2.06 -5.38
C LEU A 98 -5.73 -1.51 -6.78
N CYS A 99 -4.51 -1.69 -7.30
CA CYS A 99 -4.09 -1.10 -8.57
C CYS A 99 -4.66 -1.81 -9.83
N GLY A 100 -5.49 -2.85 -9.68
CA GLY A 100 -6.10 -3.59 -10.78
C GLY A 100 -5.24 -4.70 -11.38
N LYS A 101 -4.09 -4.96 -10.76
CA LYS A 101 -3.14 -6.01 -11.13
C LYS A 101 -2.38 -6.45 -9.88
N GLU A 102 -1.70 -7.58 -9.98
CA GLU A 102 -0.78 -8.07 -8.94
C GLU A 102 0.65 -8.23 -9.49
N PHE A 103 1.64 -8.17 -8.59
CA PHE A 103 3.03 -8.50 -8.93
C PHE A 103 3.10 -9.84 -9.71
N PRO A 104 3.83 -9.92 -10.84
CA PRO A 104 4.93 -9.03 -11.26
C PRO A 104 4.51 -7.78 -12.05
N TYR A 105 3.21 -7.49 -12.21
CA TYR A 105 2.79 -6.32 -12.96
C TYR A 105 2.88 -5.04 -12.12
N HIS A 106 3.45 -3.98 -12.71
CA HIS A 106 3.72 -2.72 -12.02
C HIS A 106 2.78 -1.59 -12.39
N PHE A 107 2.51 -0.66 -11.50
CA PHE A 107 1.83 0.61 -11.76
C PHE A 107 2.79 1.79 -11.66
N THR A 108 2.43 2.90 -12.29
CA THR A 108 3.14 4.18 -12.15
C THR A 108 2.26 5.15 -11.37
N PRO A 109 2.66 5.59 -10.16
CA PRO A 109 1.94 6.63 -9.44
C PRO A 109 1.86 7.90 -10.28
N LYS A 110 0.65 8.45 -10.46
CA LYS A 110 0.46 9.79 -11.07
C LYS A 110 0.50 10.91 -10.03
N ARG A 111 0.08 10.60 -8.80
CA ARG A 111 0.00 11.52 -7.67
C ARG A 111 -0.02 10.70 -6.39
N ILE A 112 0.67 11.19 -5.37
CA ILE A 112 0.61 10.67 -4.00
C ILE A 112 0.10 11.82 -3.13
N ILE A 113 -0.88 11.55 -2.27
CA ILE A 113 -1.43 12.51 -1.31
C ILE A 113 -1.28 11.87 0.06
N VAL A 114 -0.69 12.62 1.00
CA VAL A 114 -0.56 12.22 2.40
C VAL A 114 -1.39 13.19 3.23
N ILE A 115 -2.23 12.66 4.11
CA ILE A 115 -3.09 13.43 5.00
C ILE A 115 -2.82 12.95 6.42
N GLU A 116 -2.40 13.87 7.28
CA GLU A 116 -2.31 13.65 8.71
C GLU A 116 -3.59 14.19 9.36
N MET A 117 -4.25 13.35 10.17
CA MET A 117 -5.44 13.75 10.93
C MET A 117 -5.02 14.07 12.37
N LYS A 118 -5.51 15.19 12.90
CA LYS A 118 -5.26 15.64 14.27
C LYS A 118 -6.30 15.09 15.25
#